data_AF-A0A9X2G7W1-F1
#
_entry.id   AF-A0A9X2G7W1-F1
#
_cell.length_a   1.000
_cell.length_b   1.000
_cell.length_c   1.000
_cell.angle_alpha   90.00
_cell.angle_beta   90.00
_cell.angle_gamma   90.00
#
_symmetry.space_group_name_H-M   'P 1'
#
loop_
_entity.id
_entity.type
_entity.pdbx_description
1 polymer ?
#
loop_
_entity_poly.entity_id
_entity_poly.type
_entity_poly.pdbx_seq_one_letter_code
_entity_poly.pdbx_strand_id
1 'polypeptide(L)'
;MQPSPIRDAARGAGYVLDDAQRAAADRLEDVLRGTAPRSGVYLWGPVGRGKTWLLDRFHDAAGGPRFHFHEFYRALHAEVWARTGTADAMDRALDTLLGDASVLCFDELHLHDAGDATLLSRALRVLLARGVTLVATSNYPPQGLLPDPLFHELAEPLIAALETALEVVPVDGPVDYRTRRPAADGGSLGGGWRSGAVVPATDGEPAPPAPHEAVDVPLRGGRSIRALHATDDAVWFDFLGLCAAPVSALDVLGLAERFDRWVVSDLVPFADCHVNTQQRFVHLVDVLYDRDQPLVVTTPGPLDDVLAVPADRPAPPDLARAVSRLRQLGTGRAATAGRAAR
;
A
#
# COMPACT_ATOMS: atom_id res chain seq x y z
N MET A 1 -37.28 -5.62 17.30
CA MET A 1 -35.95 -5.02 17.08
C MET A 1 -35.31 -5.83 15.96
N GLN A 2 -35.05 -5.23 14.81
CA GLN A 2 -34.46 -5.96 13.67
C GLN A 2 -33.04 -6.43 14.06
N PRO A 3 -32.61 -7.62 13.64
CA PRO A 3 -31.25 -8.11 13.93
C PRO A 3 -30.22 -7.16 13.31
N SER A 4 -29.20 -6.85 14.09
CA SER A 4 -28.20 -5.83 13.77
C SER A 4 -26.84 -6.46 13.97
N PRO A 5 -26.33 -7.27 13.01
CA PRO A 5 -25.18 -8.15 13.22
C PRO A 5 -23.95 -7.38 13.70
N ILE A 6 -23.78 -6.13 13.26
CA ILE A 6 -22.65 -5.29 13.67
C ILE A 6 -22.84 -4.79 15.11
N ARG A 7 -24.04 -4.30 15.48
CA ARG A 7 -24.29 -3.81 16.86
C ARG A 7 -24.42 -4.95 17.85
N ASP A 8 -24.92 -6.10 17.45
CA ASP A 8 -25.03 -7.31 18.26
C ASP A 8 -23.62 -7.86 18.54
N ALA A 9 -22.73 -7.88 17.54
CA ALA A 9 -21.32 -8.20 17.73
C ALA A 9 -20.61 -7.17 18.64
N ALA A 10 -20.89 -5.87 18.48
CA ALA A 10 -20.35 -4.84 19.37
C ALA A 10 -20.77 -5.10 20.83
N ARG A 11 -22.08 -5.33 21.07
CA ARG A 11 -22.62 -5.63 22.40
C ARG A 11 -22.02 -6.91 22.99
N GLY A 12 -21.90 -7.97 22.20
CA GLY A 12 -21.30 -9.25 22.62
C GLY A 12 -19.82 -9.12 23.01
N ALA A 13 -19.08 -8.22 22.36
CA ALA A 13 -17.68 -7.94 22.66
C ALA A 13 -17.48 -6.92 23.80
N GLY A 14 -18.55 -6.43 24.45
CA GLY A 14 -18.47 -5.36 25.45
C GLY A 14 -18.04 -4.01 24.86
N TYR A 15 -18.23 -3.84 23.55
CA TYR A 15 -17.80 -2.70 22.77
C TYR A 15 -18.95 -1.73 22.52
N VAL A 16 -18.75 -0.45 22.83
CA VAL A 16 -19.72 0.62 22.54
C VAL A 16 -19.23 1.41 21.34
N LEU A 17 -19.95 1.32 20.24
CA LEU A 17 -19.70 2.12 19.03
C LEU A 17 -19.84 3.61 19.37
N ASP A 18 -19.03 4.48 18.77
CA ASP A 18 -19.30 5.92 18.77
C ASP A 18 -20.35 6.31 17.70
N ASP A 19 -20.67 7.61 17.59
CA ASP A 19 -21.68 8.08 16.64
C ASP A 19 -21.28 7.85 15.18
N ALA A 20 -20.01 8.03 14.84
CA ALA A 20 -19.51 7.81 13.48
C ALA A 20 -19.58 6.32 13.10
N GLN A 21 -19.18 5.45 14.03
CA GLN A 21 -19.28 3.99 13.85
C GLN A 21 -20.72 3.50 13.82
N ARG A 22 -21.63 4.12 14.60
CA ARG A 22 -23.07 3.82 14.52
C ARG A 22 -23.64 4.15 13.16
N ALA A 23 -23.31 5.31 12.60
CA ALA A 23 -23.74 5.73 11.27
C ALA A 23 -23.19 4.78 10.19
N ALA A 24 -21.90 4.43 10.26
CA ALA A 24 -21.30 3.45 9.36
C ALA A 24 -21.96 2.06 9.47
N ALA A 25 -22.25 1.59 10.68
CA ALA A 25 -22.95 0.34 10.91
C ALA A 25 -24.37 0.36 10.30
N ASP A 26 -25.11 1.46 10.43
CA ASP A 26 -26.44 1.58 9.81
C ASP A 26 -26.37 1.42 8.29
N ARG A 27 -25.40 2.05 7.63
CA ARG A 27 -25.23 1.94 6.16
C ARG A 27 -24.83 0.54 5.72
N LEU A 28 -23.90 -0.09 6.44
CA LEU A 28 -23.51 -1.47 6.17
C LEU A 28 -24.67 -2.43 6.37
N GLU A 29 -25.52 -2.21 7.36
CA GLU A 29 -26.70 -3.04 7.57
C GLU A 29 -27.80 -2.79 6.54
N ASP A 30 -27.95 -1.56 6.04
CA ASP A 30 -28.84 -1.27 4.92
C ASP A 30 -28.40 -2.03 3.66
N VAL A 31 -27.09 -2.19 3.46
CA VAL A 31 -26.54 -3.04 2.38
C VAL A 31 -26.89 -4.51 2.61
N LEU A 32 -26.67 -5.04 3.81
CA LEU A 32 -27.01 -6.43 4.15
C LEU A 32 -28.51 -6.73 3.96
N ARG A 33 -29.37 -5.75 4.19
CA ARG A 33 -30.82 -5.86 4.02
C ARG A 33 -31.29 -5.63 2.58
N GLY A 34 -30.40 -5.23 1.67
CA GLY A 34 -30.75 -4.85 0.29
C GLY A 34 -31.61 -3.59 0.22
N THR A 35 -31.58 -2.73 1.25
CA THR A 35 -32.31 -1.47 1.32
C THR A 35 -31.41 -0.25 1.10
N ALA A 36 -30.11 -0.47 0.88
CA ALA A 36 -29.17 0.60 0.61
C ALA A 36 -29.55 1.36 -0.68
N PRO A 37 -29.48 2.70 -0.68
CA PRO A 37 -29.80 3.52 -1.85
C PRO A 37 -28.73 3.46 -2.94
N ARG A 38 -27.55 2.91 -2.61
CA ARG A 38 -26.36 2.83 -3.45
C ARG A 38 -25.83 1.41 -3.47
N SER A 39 -25.02 1.10 -4.47
CA SER A 39 -24.45 -0.25 -4.71
C SER A 39 -23.33 -0.61 -3.73
N GLY A 40 -23.20 0.06 -2.60
CA GLY A 40 -22.10 -0.15 -1.67
C GLY A 40 -21.79 1.01 -0.74
N VAL A 41 -20.73 0.84 0.05
CA VAL A 41 -20.30 1.78 1.10
C VAL A 41 -18.78 1.97 1.05
N TYR A 42 -18.34 3.22 1.13
CA TYR A 42 -16.94 3.61 1.25
C TYR A 42 -16.70 4.22 2.63
N LEU A 43 -16.05 3.47 3.53
CA LEU A 43 -15.70 3.93 4.86
C LEU A 43 -14.33 4.60 4.85
N TRP A 44 -14.22 5.82 5.35
CA TRP A 44 -12.93 6.50 5.42
C TRP A 44 -12.67 7.20 6.73
N GLY A 45 -11.41 7.39 7.08
CA GLY A 45 -11.00 8.11 8.28
C GLY A 45 -9.60 7.71 8.72
N PRO A 46 -9.01 8.37 9.73
CA PRO A 46 -7.65 8.07 10.16
C PRO A 46 -7.42 6.61 10.61
N VAL A 47 -6.16 6.23 10.80
CA VAL A 47 -5.79 4.93 11.39
C VAL A 47 -6.36 4.79 12.81
N GLY A 48 -6.66 3.55 13.22
CA GLY A 48 -7.13 3.26 14.59
C GLY A 48 -8.61 3.51 14.87
N ARG A 49 -9.40 3.93 13.87
CA ARG A 49 -10.82 4.29 14.04
C ARG A 49 -11.82 3.13 13.95
N GLY A 50 -11.35 1.90 13.76
CA GLY A 50 -12.21 0.70 13.73
C GLY A 50 -12.88 0.40 12.39
N LYS A 51 -12.45 1.02 11.28
CA LYS A 51 -12.95 0.74 9.91
C LYS A 51 -12.85 -0.73 9.55
N THR A 52 -11.68 -1.35 9.76
CA THR A 52 -11.43 -2.77 9.51
C THR A 52 -12.37 -3.64 10.35
N TRP A 53 -12.59 -3.30 11.62
CA TRP A 53 -13.53 -4.06 12.46
C TRP A 53 -14.96 -4.01 11.92
N LEU A 54 -15.43 -2.83 11.49
CA LEU A 54 -16.74 -2.69 10.85
C LEU A 54 -16.83 -3.51 9.56
N LEU A 55 -15.79 -3.48 8.74
CA LEU A 55 -15.69 -4.30 7.53
C LEU A 55 -15.70 -5.80 7.85
N ASP A 56 -14.98 -6.24 8.89
CA ASP A 56 -14.97 -7.63 9.35
C ASP A 56 -16.38 -8.09 9.71
N ARG A 57 -17.10 -7.29 10.52
CA ARG A 57 -18.47 -7.66 10.95
C ARG A 57 -19.45 -7.69 9.78
N PHE A 58 -19.30 -6.79 8.80
CA PHE A 58 -20.09 -6.81 7.58
C PHE A 58 -19.77 -8.05 6.74
N HIS A 59 -18.49 -8.33 6.52
CA HIS A 59 -18.01 -9.46 5.71
C HIS A 59 -18.42 -10.81 6.31
N ASP A 60 -18.35 -10.96 7.63
CA ASP A 60 -18.84 -12.14 8.35
C ASP A 60 -20.33 -12.44 8.07
N ALA A 61 -21.13 -11.40 7.82
CA ALA A 61 -22.56 -11.52 7.53
C ALA A 61 -22.89 -11.62 6.03
N ALA A 62 -22.17 -10.89 5.17
CA ALA A 62 -22.42 -10.83 3.73
C ALA A 62 -21.77 -11.99 2.95
N GLY A 63 -20.60 -12.45 3.40
CA GLY A 63 -19.73 -13.34 2.64
C GLY A 63 -19.07 -12.65 1.43
N GLY A 64 -18.55 -13.47 0.53
CA GLY A 64 -17.87 -13.01 -0.70
C GLY A 64 -16.35 -12.81 -0.55
N PRO A 65 -15.65 -12.49 -1.64
CA PRO A 65 -14.22 -12.20 -1.62
C PRO A 65 -13.91 -10.92 -0.85
N ARG A 66 -12.81 -10.97 -0.09
CA ARG A 66 -12.20 -9.82 0.54
C ARG A 66 -10.73 -9.76 0.14
N PHE A 67 -10.27 -8.58 -0.22
CA PHE A 67 -8.89 -8.35 -0.59
C PHE A 67 -8.33 -7.13 0.12
N HIS A 68 -7.06 -7.18 0.47
CA HIS A 68 -6.27 -5.97 0.57
C HIS A 68 -6.12 -5.38 -0.83
N PHE A 69 -6.24 -4.06 -0.96
CA PHE A 69 -6.27 -3.39 -2.27
C PHE A 69 -5.10 -3.78 -3.19
N HIS A 70 -3.87 -3.82 -2.67
CA HIS A 70 -2.67 -4.17 -3.43
C HIS A 70 -2.66 -5.61 -3.94
N GLU A 71 -3.20 -6.54 -3.16
CA GLU A 71 -3.30 -7.94 -3.54
C GLU A 71 -4.31 -8.13 -4.67
N PHE A 72 -5.49 -7.50 -4.55
CA PHE A 72 -6.48 -7.50 -5.63
C PHE A 72 -5.90 -6.90 -6.90
N TYR A 73 -5.23 -5.75 -6.79
CA TYR A 73 -4.65 -5.08 -7.94
C TYR A 73 -3.62 -5.96 -8.65
N ARG A 74 -2.68 -6.57 -7.90
CA ARG A 74 -1.68 -7.48 -8.47
C ARG A 74 -2.33 -8.68 -9.15
N ALA A 75 -3.35 -9.28 -8.51
CA ALA A 75 -4.07 -10.42 -9.07
C ALA A 75 -4.83 -10.01 -10.34
N LEU A 76 -5.55 -8.88 -10.32
CA LEU A 76 -6.26 -8.34 -11.47
C LEU A 76 -5.31 -8.04 -12.63
N HIS A 77 -4.20 -7.37 -12.36
CA HIS A 77 -3.20 -7.06 -13.37
C HIS A 77 -2.62 -8.33 -14.00
N ALA A 78 -2.31 -9.36 -13.20
CA ALA A 78 -1.82 -10.64 -13.71
C ALA A 78 -2.85 -11.32 -14.62
N GLU A 79 -4.13 -11.37 -14.20
CA GLU A 79 -5.21 -11.99 -14.96
C GLU A 79 -5.52 -11.24 -16.27
N VAL A 80 -5.53 -9.91 -16.24
CA VAL A 80 -5.72 -9.07 -17.43
C VAL A 80 -4.54 -9.22 -18.39
N TRP A 81 -3.31 -9.22 -17.85
CA TRP A 81 -2.10 -9.35 -18.67
C TRP A 81 -2.03 -10.70 -19.38
N ALA A 82 -2.35 -11.80 -18.69
CA ALA A 82 -2.41 -13.14 -19.28
C ALA A 82 -3.42 -13.25 -20.45
N ARG A 83 -4.36 -12.30 -20.53
CA ARG A 83 -5.43 -12.25 -21.55
C ARG A 83 -5.30 -11.03 -22.47
N THR A 84 -4.12 -10.41 -22.52
CA THR A 84 -3.86 -9.25 -23.36
C THR A 84 -4.19 -9.56 -24.82
N GLY A 85 -5.00 -8.70 -25.45
CA GLY A 85 -5.43 -8.87 -26.84
C GLY A 85 -6.84 -9.45 -27.02
N THR A 86 -7.52 -9.84 -25.94
CA THR A 86 -8.96 -10.16 -25.99
C THR A 86 -9.80 -8.97 -25.53
N ALA A 87 -10.97 -8.78 -26.17
CA ALA A 87 -11.87 -7.68 -25.83
C ALA A 87 -12.46 -7.82 -24.41
N ASP A 88 -12.62 -9.07 -23.95
CA ASP A 88 -13.23 -9.47 -22.68
C ASP A 88 -12.21 -9.72 -21.55
N ALA A 89 -10.94 -9.31 -21.72
CA ALA A 89 -9.88 -9.62 -20.75
C ALA A 89 -10.21 -9.19 -19.31
N MET A 90 -10.81 -8.00 -19.14
CA MET A 90 -11.24 -7.49 -17.83
C MET A 90 -12.36 -8.33 -17.24
N ASP A 91 -13.37 -8.66 -18.07
CA ASP A 91 -14.51 -9.46 -17.63
C ASP A 91 -14.09 -10.84 -17.14
N ARG A 92 -13.24 -11.52 -17.91
CA ARG A 92 -12.71 -12.84 -17.57
C ARG A 92 -11.80 -12.81 -16.36
N ALA A 93 -11.02 -11.73 -16.18
CA ALA A 93 -10.18 -11.56 -15.01
C ALA A 93 -11.05 -11.45 -13.75
N LEU A 94 -12.11 -10.64 -13.79
CA LEU A 94 -13.06 -10.53 -12.67
C LEU A 94 -13.83 -11.83 -12.42
N ASP A 95 -14.20 -12.57 -13.46
CA ASP A 95 -14.82 -13.90 -13.29
C ASP A 95 -13.88 -14.86 -12.54
N THR A 96 -12.59 -14.80 -12.85
CA THR A 96 -11.57 -15.64 -12.20
C THR A 96 -11.36 -15.25 -10.74
N LEU A 97 -11.34 -13.94 -10.45
CA LEU A 97 -11.10 -13.44 -9.09
C LEU A 97 -12.31 -13.54 -8.18
N LEU A 98 -13.52 -13.40 -8.73
CA LEU A 98 -14.74 -13.25 -7.94
C LEU A 98 -15.66 -14.47 -8.01
N GLY A 99 -15.56 -15.29 -9.07
CA GLY A 99 -16.53 -16.35 -9.34
C GLY A 99 -17.95 -15.79 -9.40
N ASP A 100 -18.87 -16.44 -8.69
CA ASP A 100 -20.30 -16.04 -8.61
C ASP A 100 -20.60 -15.04 -7.48
N ALA A 101 -19.57 -14.37 -6.94
CA ALA A 101 -19.76 -13.46 -5.81
C ALA A 101 -20.53 -12.18 -6.19
N SER A 102 -21.53 -11.85 -5.36
CA SER A 102 -22.33 -10.62 -5.48
C SER A 102 -21.85 -9.49 -4.56
N VAL A 103 -20.90 -9.76 -3.66
CA VAL A 103 -20.31 -8.80 -2.72
C VAL A 103 -18.79 -8.88 -2.82
N LEU A 104 -18.13 -7.72 -2.87
CA LEU A 104 -16.68 -7.60 -2.85
C LEU A 104 -16.26 -6.56 -1.80
N CYS A 105 -15.37 -6.99 -0.91
CA CYS A 105 -14.83 -6.15 0.15
C CYS A 105 -13.38 -5.75 -0.15
N PHE A 106 -13.10 -4.45 -0.15
CA PHE A 106 -11.74 -3.90 -0.21
C PHE A 106 -11.32 -3.39 1.17
N ASP A 107 -10.24 -3.96 1.69
CA ASP A 107 -9.58 -3.40 2.87
C ASP A 107 -8.42 -2.51 2.44
N GLU A 108 -8.30 -1.36 3.09
CA GLU A 108 -7.25 -0.36 2.87
C GLU A 108 -7.10 0.05 1.39
N LEU A 109 -8.19 0.55 0.79
CA LEU A 109 -8.16 1.17 -0.53
C LEU A 109 -7.32 2.45 -0.49
N HIS A 110 -6.14 2.40 -1.08
CA HIS A 110 -5.26 3.54 -1.27
C HIS A 110 -4.56 3.44 -2.63
N LEU A 111 -4.42 4.59 -3.32
CA LEU A 111 -3.77 4.67 -4.62
C LEU A 111 -2.52 5.53 -4.52
N HIS A 112 -1.40 4.96 -4.94
CA HIS A 112 -0.11 5.65 -4.97
C HIS A 112 0.48 5.77 -6.39
N ASP A 113 -0.04 5.02 -7.38
CA ASP A 113 0.44 5.05 -8.77
C ASP A 113 -0.67 5.38 -9.77
N ALA A 114 -0.29 6.09 -10.83
CA ALA A 114 -1.16 6.52 -11.92
C ALA A 114 -1.72 5.37 -12.77
N GLY A 115 -0.92 4.32 -12.98
CA GLY A 115 -1.31 3.12 -13.71
C GLY A 115 -2.43 2.35 -13.00
N ASP A 116 -2.36 2.33 -11.67
CA ASP A 116 -3.34 1.66 -10.82
C ASP A 116 -4.74 2.28 -10.98
N ALA A 117 -4.79 3.61 -11.04
CA ALA A 117 -6.03 4.35 -11.16
C ALA A 117 -6.81 4.00 -12.44
N THR A 118 -6.12 3.84 -13.58
CA THR A 118 -6.79 3.55 -14.86
C THR A 118 -7.35 2.13 -14.91
N LEU A 119 -6.54 1.13 -14.53
CA LEU A 119 -6.98 -0.27 -14.52
C LEU A 119 -8.13 -0.47 -13.53
N LEU A 120 -8.01 0.12 -12.33
CA LEU A 120 -9.03 0.02 -11.30
C LEU A 120 -10.31 0.74 -11.70
N SER A 121 -10.23 1.92 -12.32
CA SER A 121 -11.41 2.64 -12.84
C SER A 121 -12.22 1.76 -13.80
N ARG A 122 -11.53 1.05 -14.72
CA ARG A 122 -12.18 0.10 -15.63
C ARG A 122 -12.79 -1.08 -14.88
N ALA A 123 -12.07 -1.67 -13.93
CA ALA A 123 -12.58 -2.80 -13.14
C ALA A 123 -13.83 -2.43 -12.35
N LEU A 124 -13.82 -1.28 -11.66
CA LEU A 124 -14.96 -0.79 -10.90
C LEU A 124 -16.20 -0.58 -11.76
N ARG A 125 -16.05 -0.01 -12.95
CA ARG A 125 -17.19 0.15 -13.88
C ARG A 125 -17.81 -1.20 -14.25
N VAL A 126 -16.99 -2.22 -14.49
CA VAL A 126 -17.47 -3.57 -14.81
C VAL A 126 -18.15 -4.21 -13.60
N LEU A 127 -17.58 -4.09 -12.40
CA LEU A 127 -18.18 -4.58 -11.16
C LEU A 127 -19.55 -3.96 -10.90
N LEU A 128 -19.65 -2.64 -11.05
CA LEU A 128 -20.90 -1.91 -10.88
C LEU A 128 -21.95 -2.29 -11.93
N ALA A 129 -21.54 -2.46 -13.19
CA ALA A 129 -22.43 -2.90 -14.26
C ALA A 129 -22.98 -4.33 -14.03
N ARG A 130 -22.21 -5.18 -13.33
CA ARG A 130 -22.61 -6.52 -12.91
C ARG A 130 -23.50 -6.54 -11.67
N GLY A 131 -23.72 -5.39 -11.02
CA GLY A 131 -24.47 -5.31 -9.77
C GLY A 131 -23.73 -5.88 -8.56
N VAL A 132 -22.39 -5.99 -8.63
CA VAL A 132 -21.58 -6.39 -7.48
C VAL A 132 -21.63 -5.28 -6.44
N THR A 133 -22.00 -5.64 -5.22
CA THR A 133 -22.01 -4.72 -4.08
C THR A 133 -20.60 -4.53 -3.57
N LEU A 134 -20.18 -3.28 -3.39
CA LEU A 134 -18.81 -2.95 -3.02
C LEU A 134 -18.75 -2.31 -1.64
N VAL A 135 -17.92 -2.87 -0.75
CA VAL A 135 -17.62 -2.22 0.53
C VAL A 135 -16.12 -2.00 0.64
N ALA A 136 -15.72 -0.75 0.83
CA ALA A 136 -14.30 -0.37 0.89
C ALA A 136 -13.97 0.36 2.19
N THR A 137 -12.77 0.15 2.72
CA THR A 137 -12.20 0.98 3.80
C THR A 137 -11.00 1.78 3.25
N SER A 138 -10.80 3.00 3.73
CA SER A 138 -9.63 3.82 3.35
C SER A 138 -9.20 4.77 4.46
N ASN A 139 -7.94 5.19 4.44
CA ASN A 139 -7.46 6.27 5.30
C ASN A 139 -7.78 7.67 4.75
N TYR A 140 -8.23 7.75 3.49
CA TYR A 140 -8.48 8.99 2.79
C TYR A 140 -9.91 9.01 2.24
N PRO A 141 -10.56 10.18 2.16
CA PRO A 141 -11.79 10.30 1.38
C PRO A 141 -11.48 10.03 -0.11
N PRO A 142 -12.48 9.74 -0.96
CA PRO A 142 -12.24 9.45 -2.38
C PRO A 142 -11.39 10.52 -3.09
N GLN A 143 -11.63 11.80 -2.80
CA GLN A 143 -10.86 12.92 -3.38
C GLN A 143 -9.39 12.96 -2.93
N GLY A 144 -9.03 12.20 -1.88
CA GLY A 144 -7.65 12.05 -1.42
C GLY A 144 -6.91 10.88 -2.05
N LEU A 145 -7.55 10.12 -2.95
CA LEU A 145 -6.89 9.04 -3.69
C LEU A 145 -5.97 9.62 -4.77
N LEU A 146 -4.77 9.04 -4.89
CA LEU A 146 -3.71 9.51 -5.79
C LEU A 146 -3.43 11.02 -5.60
N PRO A 147 -2.87 11.42 -4.44
CA PRO A 147 -2.70 12.84 -4.10
C PRO A 147 -1.64 13.56 -4.92
N ASP A 148 -0.86 12.86 -5.75
CA ASP A 148 0.14 13.47 -6.64
C ASP A 148 -0.57 14.37 -7.67
N PRO A 149 -0.37 15.71 -7.63
CA PRO A 149 -1.05 16.63 -8.53
C PRO A 149 -0.78 16.37 -10.02
N LEU A 150 0.35 15.75 -10.36
CA LEU A 150 0.69 15.43 -11.76
C LEU A 150 -0.16 14.31 -12.34
N PHE A 151 -0.68 13.43 -11.47
CA PHE A 151 -1.40 12.23 -11.87
C PHE A 151 -2.82 12.17 -11.32
N HIS A 152 -3.22 13.10 -10.44
CA HIS A 152 -4.53 13.13 -9.81
C HIS A 152 -5.69 13.09 -10.82
N GLU A 153 -5.54 13.78 -11.96
CA GLU A 153 -6.52 13.77 -13.06
C GLU A 153 -6.82 12.34 -13.58
N LEU A 154 -5.86 11.42 -13.47
CA LEU A 154 -6.05 10.01 -13.86
C LEU A 154 -6.91 9.23 -12.87
N ALA A 155 -6.98 9.69 -11.61
CA ALA A 155 -7.88 9.14 -10.60
C ALA A 155 -9.28 9.77 -10.63
N GLU A 156 -9.49 10.94 -11.22
CA GLU A 156 -10.81 11.58 -11.29
C GLU A 156 -11.93 10.67 -11.82
N PRO A 157 -11.74 9.87 -12.91
CA PRO A 157 -12.79 8.99 -13.40
C PRO A 157 -13.15 7.87 -12.41
N LEU A 158 -12.18 7.46 -11.60
CA LEU A 158 -12.37 6.48 -10.53
C LEU A 158 -13.07 7.10 -9.32
N ILE A 159 -12.62 8.28 -8.89
CA ILE A 159 -13.20 9.05 -7.78
C ILE A 159 -14.68 9.30 -8.06
N ALA A 160 -15.00 9.80 -9.27
CA ALA A 160 -16.37 10.02 -9.70
C ALA A 160 -17.22 8.74 -9.68
N ALA A 161 -16.64 7.60 -10.09
CA ALA A 161 -17.33 6.32 -10.05
C ALA A 161 -17.61 5.86 -8.60
N LEU A 162 -16.64 6.00 -7.69
CA LEU A 162 -16.80 5.68 -6.27
C LEU A 162 -17.87 6.56 -5.62
N GLU A 163 -17.82 7.88 -5.84
CA GLU A 163 -18.76 8.84 -5.25
C GLU A 163 -20.18 8.71 -5.79
N THR A 164 -20.32 8.28 -7.04
CA THR A 164 -21.62 8.01 -7.64
C THR A 164 -22.22 6.71 -7.13
N ALA A 165 -21.40 5.65 -7.05
CA ALA A 165 -21.89 4.30 -6.81
C ALA A 165 -21.92 3.88 -5.34
N LEU A 166 -21.07 4.46 -4.49
CA LEU A 166 -20.93 4.08 -3.08
C LEU A 166 -21.39 5.21 -2.17
N GLU A 167 -21.96 4.86 -1.02
CA GLU A 167 -22.19 5.84 0.04
C GLU A 167 -20.89 6.10 0.80
N VAL A 168 -20.39 7.34 0.75
CA VAL A 168 -19.14 7.73 1.42
C VAL A 168 -19.44 8.11 2.86
N VAL A 169 -18.89 7.34 3.81
CA VAL A 169 -19.17 7.50 5.24
C VAL A 169 -17.87 7.76 6.01
N PRO A 170 -17.75 8.92 6.69
CA PRO A 170 -16.62 9.18 7.57
C PRO A 170 -16.72 8.36 8.86
N VAL A 171 -15.58 7.81 9.28
CA VAL A 171 -15.34 7.10 10.54
C VAL A 171 -14.16 7.80 11.23
N ASP A 172 -14.38 9.06 11.58
CA ASP A 172 -13.39 9.99 12.13
C ASP A 172 -13.64 10.32 13.61
N GLY A 173 -14.42 9.49 14.31
CA GLY A 173 -14.72 9.63 15.73
C GLY A 173 -13.45 9.82 16.58
N PRO A 174 -13.51 10.56 17.71
CA PRO A 174 -12.34 11.06 18.43
C PRO A 174 -11.49 9.95 19.08
N VAL A 175 -12.02 8.74 19.22
CA VAL A 175 -11.39 7.63 19.95
C VAL A 175 -10.50 6.78 19.02
N ASP A 176 -9.26 6.52 19.44
CA ASP A 176 -8.40 5.48 18.84
C ASP A 176 -8.58 4.18 19.63
N TYR A 177 -9.15 3.18 18.98
CA TYR A 177 -9.55 1.93 19.63
C TYR A 177 -8.42 0.90 19.75
N ARG A 178 -7.23 1.17 19.19
CA ARG A 178 -6.02 0.36 19.46
C ARG A 178 -5.64 0.40 20.94
N THR A 179 -5.99 1.48 21.64
CA THR A 179 -5.63 1.71 23.05
C THR A 179 -6.53 0.99 24.06
N ARG A 180 -7.62 0.35 23.62
CA ARG A 180 -8.66 -0.21 24.52
C ARG A 180 -8.82 -1.74 24.45
N ARG A 181 -8.06 -2.45 23.62
CA ARG A 181 -8.13 -3.92 23.56
C ARG A 181 -7.18 -4.51 24.61
N PRO A 182 -7.65 -5.37 25.55
CA PRO A 182 -6.75 -6.24 26.28
C PRO A 182 -6.03 -7.13 25.26
N ALA A 183 -4.73 -7.30 25.43
CA ALA A 183 -3.92 -8.23 24.64
C ALA A 183 -4.40 -9.67 24.88
N ALA A 184 -5.42 -10.09 24.13
CA ALA A 184 -5.95 -11.44 24.12
C ALA A 184 -6.33 -11.77 22.68
N ASP A 185 -5.29 -11.88 21.88
CA ASP A 185 -5.03 -12.94 20.91
C ASP A 185 -3.82 -12.49 20.12
N GLY A 186 -2.70 -13.17 20.36
CA GLY A 186 -1.40 -12.94 19.74
C GLY A 186 -1.36 -13.29 18.25
N GLY A 187 -2.31 -12.78 17.47
CA GLY A 187 -2.11 -12.57 16.05
C GLY A 187 -1.15 -11.41 15.91
N SER A 188 0.12 -11.71 15.65
CA SER A 188 1.12 -10.75 15.20
C SER A 188 0.47 -9.82 14.18
N LEU A 189 0.20 -8.57 14.57
CA LEU A 189 -0.11 -7.52 13.60
C LEU A 189 1.10 -7.47 12.65
N GLY A 190 0.82 -7.63 11.36
CA GLY A 190 1.80 -7.98 10.33
C GLY A 190 3.08 -7.15 10.33
N GLY A 191 4.19 -7.86 10.06
CA GLY A 191 5.48 -7.34 9.60
C GLY A 191 5.94 -6.01 10.20
N GLY A 192 6.52 -6.05 11.40
CA GLY A 192 7.55 -5.05 11.72
C GLY A 192 8.80 -5.43 10.95
N TRP A 193 9.52 -4.46 10.37
CA TRP A 193 10.75 -4.71 9.63
C TRP A 193 11.76 -5.45 10.52
N ARG A 194 11.92 -6.77 10.32
CA ARG A 194 12.63 -7.63 11.28
C ARG A 194 14.16 -7.51 11.21
N SER A 195 14.68 -6.98 10.11
CA SER A 195 16.11 -6.96 9.83
C SER A 195 16.51 -5.89 8.82
N GLY A 196 17.72 -5.36 8.96
CA GLY A 196 18.23 -4.26 8.14
C GLY A 196 18.81 -3.15 9.01
N ALA A 197 19.36 -2.12 8.38
CA ALA A 197 20.02 -1.04 9.11
C ALA A 197 20.00 0.29 8.36
N VAL A 198 19.89 1.37 9.11
CA VAL A 198 20.29 2.70 8.62
C VAL A 198 21.70 2.96 9.14
N VAL A 199 22.64 3.15 8.21
CA VAL A 199 24.06 3.34 8.50
C VAL A 199 24.47 4.75 8.10
N PRO A 200 24.60 5.67 9.07
CA PRO A 200 25.21 6.97 8.80
C PRO A 200 26.66 6.79 8.32
N ALA A 201 27.11 7.63 7.40
CA ALA A 201 28.49 7.63 6.88
C ALA A 201 29.54 7.76 7.99
N THR A 202 29.16 8.31 9.15
CA THR A 202 30.00 8.44 10.35
C THR A 202 30.31 7.11 11.03
N ASP A 203 29.51 6.06 10.81
CA ASP A 203 29.57 4.79 11.54
C ASP A 203 30.30 3.66 10.78
N GLY A 204 30.88 4.01 9.62
CA GLY A 204 31.60 3.10 8.73
C GLY A 204 30.67 2.45 7.72
N GLU A 205 30.64 3.01 6.51
CA GLU A 205 29.86 2.48 5.40
C GLU A 205 30.31 1.06 5.02
N PRO A 206 29.39 0.17 4.61
CA PRO A 206 29.80 -1.00 3.84
C PRO A 206 30.60 -0.52 2.63
N ALA A 207 31.82 -1.02 2.45
CA ALA A 207 32.66 -0.62 1.33
C ALA A 207 31.89 -0.84 0.03
N PRO A 208 31.70 0.20 -0.81
CA PRO A 208 30.91 0.06 -2.02
C PRO A 208 31.55 -0.99 -2.94
N PRO A 209 30.75 -1.75 -3.70
CA PRO A 209 31.27 -2.72 -4.66
C PRO A 209 32.19 -2.02 -5.66
N ALA A 210 33.22 -2.72 -6.13
CA ALA A 210 34.10 -2.14 -7.12
C ALA A 210 33.33 -1.92 -8.44
N PRO A 211 33.67 -0.90 -9.26
CA PRO A 211 32.90 -0.58 -10.47
C PRO A 211 32.73 -1.74 -11.48
N HIS A 212 33.64 -2.71 -11.47
CA HIS A 212 33.58 -3.89 -12.33
C HIS A 212 32.54 -4.94 -11.87
N GLU A 213 32.03 -4.83 -10.64
CA GLU A 213 31.00 -5.69 -10.07
C GLU A 213 29.59 -5.22 -10.44
N ALA A 214 29.46 -4.03 -11.04
CA ALA A 214 28.19 -3.49 -11.46
C ALA A 214 27.59 -4.30 -12.62
N VAL A 215 26.29 -4.56 -12.52
CA VAL A 215 25.55 -5.45 -13.43
C VAL A 215 24.26 -4.80 -13.89
N ASP A 216 23.84 -5.12 -15.11
CA ASP A 216 22.55 -4.68 -15.63
C ASP A 216 21.48 -5.69 -15.22
N VAL A 217 20.58 -5.25 -14.35
CA VAL A 217 19.46 -6.04 -13.87
C VAL A 217 18.31 -5.88 -14.87
N PRO A 218 17.83 -6.97 -15.50
CA PRO A 218 16.71 -6.89 -16.44
C PRO A 218 15.43 -6.47 -15.73
N LEU A 219 14.71 -5.57 -16.37
CA LEU A 219 13.37 -5.10 -16.03
C LEU A 219 12.36 -5.67 -17.03
N ARG A 220 11.06 -5.48 -16.74
CA ARG A 220 10.00 -5.89 -17.66
C ARG A 220 10.04 -5.04 -18.94
N GLY A 221 9.67 -5.65 -20.06
CA GLY A 221 9.62 -4.99 -21.37
C GLY A 221 10.99 -4.80 -22.05
N GLY A 222 11.99 -5.61 -21.71
CA GLY A 222 13.31 -5.59 -22.35
C GLY A 222 14.21 -4.42 -21.92
N ARG A 223 13.81 -3.67 -20.91
CA ARG A 223 14.62 -2.62 -20.27
C ARG A 223 15.55 -3.25 -19.23
N SER A 224 16.56 -2.50 -18.79
CA SER A 224 17.42 -2.88 -17.66
C SER A 224 17.73 -1.67 -16.79
N ILE A 225 18.10 -1.92 -15.54
CA ILE A 225 18.63 -0.93 -14.60
C ILE A 225 20.03 -1.34 -14.15
N ARG A 226 20.94 -0.38 -14.03
CA ARG A 226 22.29 -0.61 -13.55
C ARG A 226 22.30 -0.73 -12.02
N ALA A 227 22.66 -1.91 -11.51
CA ALA A 227 22.96 -2.12 -10.10
C ALA A 227 24.47 -1.99 -9.85
N LEU A 228 24.86 -1.49 -8.68
CA LEU A 228 26.26 -1.48 -8.24
C LEU A 228 26.78 -2.90 -8.02
N HIS A 229 25.90 -3.79 -7.58
CA HIS A 229 26.15 -5.22 -7.43
C HIS A 229 24.82 -5.96 -7.35
N ALA A 230 24.76 -7.21 -7.84
CA ALA A 230 23.63 -8.09 -7.60
C ALA A 230 24.09 -9.55 -7.52
N THR A 231 23.53 -10.29 -6.58
CA THR A 231 23.63 -11.75 -6.47
C THR A 231 22.29 -12.39 -6.88
N ASP A 232 22.10 -13.68 -6.64
CA ASP A 232 20.82 -14.34 -6.88
C ASP A 232 19.70 -13.82 -5.96
N ASP A 233 20.05 -13.36 -4.75
CA ASP A 233 19.10 -13.02 -3.68
C ASP A 233 19.24 -11.60 -3.12
N ALA A 234 20.26 -10.84 -3.54
CA ALA A 234 20.54 -9.50 -3.05
C ALA A 234 20.83 -8.52 -4.18
N VAL A 235 20.47 -7.26 -3.97
CA VAL A 235 20.76 -6.17 -4.91
C VAL A 235 21.24 -4.92 -4.19
N TRP A 236 22.22 -4.26 -4.80
CA TRP A 236 22.78 -3.00 -4.34
C TRP A 236 22.62 -1.93 -5.42
N PHE A 237 21.92 -0.85 -5.09
CA PHE A 237 21.89 0.38 -5.89
C PHE A 237 22.46 1.57 -5.11
N ASP A 238 23.03 2.56 -5.81
CA ASP A 238 23.06 3.90 -5.26
C ASP A 238 21.68 4.56 -5.38
N PHE A 239 21.40 5.51 -4.50
CA PHE A 239 20.10 6.17 -4.43
C PHE A 239 19.68 6.82 -5.75
N LEU A 240 20.58 7.52 -6.44
CA LEU A 240 20.23 8.20 -7.70
C LEU A 240 20.05 7.18 -8.83
N GLY A 241 20.90 6.15 -8.90
CA GLY A 241 20.82 5.06 -9.85
C GLY A 241 19.49 4.31 -9.81
N LEU A 242 18.86 4.21 -8.63
CA LEU A 242 17.54 3.61 -8.48
C LEU A 242 16.40 4.64 -8.60
N CYS A 243 16.43 5.71 -7.81
CA CYS A 243 15.29 6.60 -7.64
C CYS A 243 15.19 7.68 -8.73
N ALA A 244 16.30 8.08 -9.36
CA ALA A 244 16.27 9.03 -10.49
C ALA A 244 16.13 8.32 -11.86
N ALA A 245 16.40 7.01 -11.93
CA ALA A 245 16.23 6.22 -13.15
C ALA A 245 14.76 6.14 -13.61
N PRO A 246 14.48 5.87 -14.90
CA PRO A 246 13.12 5.74 -15.43
C PRO A 246 12.48 4.37 -15.06
N VAL A 247 12.49 4.04 -13.76
CA VAL A 247 11.82 2.87 -13.20
C VAL A 247 10.38 3.21 -12.80
N SER A 248 9.47 2.29 -13.08
CA SER A 248 8.07 2.37 -12.67
C SER A 248 7.84 1.67 -11.32
N ALA A 249 6.68 1.88 -10.70
CA ALA A 249 6.27 1.14 -9.52
C ALA A 249 6.29 -0.38 -9.74
N LEU A 250 5.82 -0.84 -10.92
CA LEU A 250 5.84 -2.25 -11.31
C LEU A 250 7.25 -2.82 -11.45
N ASP A 251 8.22 -2.00 -11.87
CA ASP A 251 9.62 -2.41 -11.94
C ASP A 251 10.18 -2.65 -10.54
N VAL A 252 9.91 -1.74 -9.59
CA VAL A 252 10.32 -1.89 -8.19
C VAL A 252 9.69 -3.13 -7.55
N LEU A 253 8.39 -3.38 -7.78
CA LEU A 253 7.72 -4.59 -7.33
C LEU A 253 8.35 -5.86 -7.93
N GLY A 254 8.65 -5.86 -9.23
CA GLY A 254 9.30 -6.99 -9.89
C GLY A 254 10.72 -7.24 -9.38
N LEU A 255 11.47 -6.18 -9.06
CA LEU A 255 12.77 -6.30 -8.40
C LEU A 255 12.61 -6.86 -6.98
N ALA A 256 11.61 -6.42 -6.22
CA ALA A 256 11.33 -6.91 -4.87
C ALA A 256 10.77 -8.35 -4.85
N GLU A 257 10.22 -8.83 -5.96
CA GLU A 257 9.91 -10.25 -6.16
C GLU A 257 11.16 -11.09 -6.42
N ARG A 258 12.21 -10.49 -6.97
CA ARG A 258 13.44 -11.18 -7.37
C ARG A 258 14.49 -11.19 -6.26
N PHE A 259 14.64 -10.10 -5.52
CA PHE A 259 15.68 -9.94 -4.51
C PHE A 259 15.07 -9.83 -3.13
N ASP A 260 15.62 -10.62 -2.20
CA ASP A 260 15.19 -10.67 -0.81
C ASP A 260 15.96 -9.67 0.06
N ARG A 261 17.15 -9.24 -0.36
CA ARG A 261 17.99 -8.29 0.38
C ARG A 261 18.36 -7.07 -0.45
N TRP A 262 18.28 -5.90 0.19
CA TRP A 262 18.46 -4.63 -0.48
C TRP A 262 19.51 -3.77 0.20
N VAL A 263 20.36 -3.14 -0.61
CA VAL A 263 21.25 -2.08 -0.18
C VAL A 263 21.01 -0.86 -1.06
N VAL A 264 20.71 0.27 -0.43
CA VAL A 264 20.61 1.58 -1.09
C VAL A 264 21.68 2.48 -0.47
N SER A 265 22.76 2.70 -1.20
CA SER A 265 23.83 3.59 -0.75
C SER A 265 23.62 5.03 -1.19
N ASP A 266 24.35 5.94 -0.54
CA ASP A 266 24.51 7.33 -0.95
C ASP A 266 23.17 8.08 -1.00
N LEU A 267 22.33 7.90 0.05
CA LEU A 267 21.05 8.60 0.15
C LEU A 267 21.28 10.12 0.10
N VAL A 268 20.84 10.75 -0.98
CA VAL A 268 20.97 12.19 -1.15
C VAL A 268 19.92 12.89 -0.29
N PRO A 269 20.25 14.00 0.41
CA PRO A 269 19.27 14.78 1.15
C PRO A 269 18.06 15.14 0.28
N PHE A 270 16.86 14.97 0.84
CA PHE A 270 15.61 15.21 0.13
C PHE A 270 15.52 16.67 -0.35
N ALA A 271 16.05 17.62 0.42
CA ALA A 271 16.15 19.03 0.04
C ALA A 271 16.87 19.25 -1.32
N ASP A 272 17.79 18.35 -1.69
CA ASP A 272 18.61 18.42 -2.90
C ASP A 272 18.06 17.54 -4.05
N CYS A 273 16.96 16.84 -3.82
CA CYS A 273 16.35 15.93 -4.78
C CYS A 273 15.05 16.50 -5.38
N HIS A 274 14.75 16.09 -6.62
CA HIS A 274 13.43 16.33 -7.20
C HIS A 274 12.35 15.52 -6.46
N VAL A 275 11.13 16.07 -6.33
CA VAL A 275 10.02 15.43 -5.60
C VAL A 275 9.72 14.01 -6.10
N ASN A 276 9.79 13.77 -7.41
CA ASN A 276 9.62 12.43 -8.00
C ASN A 276 10.67 11.42 -7.51
N THR A 277 11.93 11.84 -7.34
CA THR A 277 13.01 10.99 -6.81
C THR A 277 12.73 10.63 -5.36
N GLN A 278 12.29 11.62 -4.57
CA GLN A 278 11.90 11.43 -3.17
C GLN A 278 10.71 10.45 -3.07
N GLN A 279 9.67 10.64 -3.90
CA GLN A 279 8.48 9.79 -3.93
C GLN A 279 8.81 8.34 -4.29
N ARG A 280 9.73 8.12 -5.24
CA ARG A 280 10.17 6.76 -5.60
C ARG A 280 10.89 6.06 -4.46
N PHE A 281 11.66 6.79 -3.66
CA PHE A 281 12.28 6.22 -2.46
C PHE A 281 11.25 5.88 -1.39
N VAL A 282 10.27 6.76 -1.15
CA VAL A 282 9.14 6.47 -0.25
C VAL A 282 8.41 5.20 -0.69
N HIS A 283 8.12 5.08 -1.98
CA HIS A 283 7.47 3.89 -2.55
C HIS A 283 8.32 2.62 -2.40
N LEU A 284 9.64 2.70 -2.64
CA LEU A 284 10.56 1.58 -2.41
C LEU A 284 10.51 1.10 -0.95
N VAL A 285 10.62 2.03 -0.01
CA VAL A 285 10.55 1.73 1.43
C VAL A 285 9.25 1.03 1.77
N ASP A 286 8.14 1.49 1.20
CA ASP A 286 6.83 0.89 1.43
C ASP A 286 6.75 -0.54 0.88
N VAL A 287 7.22 -0.77 -0.35
CA VAL A 287 7.25 -2.11 -0.96
C VAL A 287 8.09 -3.10 -0.16
N LEU A 288 9.28 -2.69 0.29
CA LEU A 288 10.18 -3.58 1.03
C LEU A 288 9.65 -3.85 2.45
N TYR A 289 9.06 -2.84 3.08
CA TYR A 289 8.44 -3.00 4.40
C TYR A 289 7.26 -3.97 4.37
N ASP A 290 6.35 -3.84 3.41
CA ASP A 290 5.16 -4.70 3.29
C ASP A 290 5.54 -6.18 3.04
N ARG A 291 6.75 -6.41 2.52
CA ARG A 291 7.32 -7.75 2.27
C ARG A 291 8.26 -8.23 3.38
N ASP A 292 8.50 -7.42 4.42
CA ASP A 292 9.46 -7.67 5.50
C ASP A 292 10.88 -8.00 4.97
N GLN A 293 11.29 -7.35 3.88
CA GLN A 293 12.57 -7.61 3.20
C GLN A 293 13.70 -6.79 3.81
N PRO A 294 14.85 -7.38 4.17
CA PRO A 294 15.98 -6.64 4.71
C PRO A 294 16.45 -5.47 3.81
N LEU A 295 16.50 -4.26 4.36
CA LEU A 295 17.06 -3.07 3.71
C LEU A 295 18.21 -2.49 4.53
N VAL A 296 19.31 -2.20 3.85
CA VAL A 296 20.39 -1.36 4.36
C VAL A 296 20.37 -0.04 3.60
N VAL A 297 20.28 1.08 4.32
CA VAL A 297 20.39 2.42 3.73
C VAL A 297 21.62 3.11 4.29
N THR A 298 22.50 3.62 3.42
CA THR A 298 23.59 4.51 3.87
C THR A 298 23.19 5.96 3.70
N THR A 299 23.44 6.76 4.74
CA THR A 299 23.01 8.16 4.79
C THR A 299 24.19 9.08 5.11
N PRO A 300 24.30 10.28 4.51
CA PRO A 300 25.42 11.20 4.77
C PRO A 300 25.37 11.82 6.18
N GLY A 301 24.24 11.69 6.88
CA GLY A 301 24.02 12.19 8.23
C GLY A 301 22.81 11.52 8.88
N PRO A 302 22.27 12.11 9.97
CA PRO A 302 21.07 11.60 10.63
C PRO A 302 19.90 11.46 9.67
N LEU A 303 19.18 10.34 9.73
CA LEU A 303 18.08 10.03 8.81
C LEU A 303 17.03 11.14 8.73
N ASP A 304 16.68 11.71 9.89
CA ASP A 304 15.66 12.76 9.99
C ASP A 304 16.07 14.04 9.25
N ASP A 305 17.36 14.38 9.27
CA ASP A 305 17.90 15.55 8.56
C ASP A 305 17.97 15.29 7.06
N VAL A 306 18.36 14.07 6.67
CA VAL A 306 18.46 13.65 5.26
C VAL A 306 17.07 13.58 4.61
N LEU A 307 16.04 13.14 5.34
CA LEU A 307 14.67 13.06 4.84
C LEU A 307 13.85 14.34 5.08
N ALA A 308 14.42 15.36 5.74
CA ALA A 308 13.73 16.62 5.95
C ALA A 308 13.46 17.34 4.62
N VAL A 309 12.21 17.76 4.43
CA VAL A 309 11.82 18.61 3.30
C VAL A 309 11.61 20.03 3.81
N PRO A 310 12.22 21.05 3.18
CA PRO A 310 11.98 22.46 3.50
C PRO A 310 10.49 22.82 3.47
N ALA A 311 10.04 23.64 4.43
CA ALA A 311 8.62 23.98 4.60
C ALA A 311 7.99 24.75 3.41
N ASP A 312 8.82 25.30 2.52
CA ASP A 312 8.42 25.98 1.29
C ASP A 312 8.21 25.03 0.10
N ARG A 313 8.47 23.72 0.26
CA ARG A 313 8.27 22.71 -0.78
C ARG A 313 7.26 21.65 -0.35
N PRO A 314 6.46 21.12 -1.29
CA PRO A 314 5.57 20.01 -0.99
C PRO A 314 6.39 18.77 -0.64
N ALA A 315 6.13 18.21 0.54
CA ALA A 315 6.68 16.91 0.90
C ALA A 315 6.05 15.81 0.03
N PRO A 316 6.81 14.75 -0.30
CA PRO A 316 6.27 13.61 -1.00
C PRO A 316 5.17 12.94 -0.14
N PRO A 317 4.05 12.51 -0.74
CA PRO A 317 3.03 11.73 -0.05
C PRO A 317 3.64 10.60 0.79
N ASP A 318 3.04 10.36 1.97
CA ASP A 318 3.42 9.28 2.89
C ASP A 318 4.87 9.29 3.41
N LEU A 319 5.61 10.39 3.24
CA LEU A 319 6.95 10.55 3.81
C LEU A 319 7.00 10.23 5.31
N ALA A 320 6.05 10.75 6.08
CA ALA A 320 5.99 10.51 7.52
C ALA A 320 5.85 9.00 7.85
N ARG A 321 5.13 8.25 7.00
CA ARG A 321 4.98 6.80 7.12
C ARG A 321 6.30 6.10 6.78
N ALA A 322 6.94 6.46 5.67
CA ALA A 322 8.24 5.89 5.29
C ALA A 322 9.33 6.18 6.34
N VAL A 323 9.39 7.38 6.90
CA VAL A 323 10.29 7.74 8.01
C VAL A 323 10.03 6.85 9.22
N SER A 324 8.76 6.66 9.60
CA SER A 324 8.39 5.77 10.71
C SER A 324 8.82 4.33 10.46
N ARG A 325 8.67 3.83 9.24
CA ARG A 325 9.10 2.48 8.81
C ARG A 325 10.62 2.32 8.87
N LEU A 326 11.36 3.29 8.33
CA LEU A 326 12.83 3.29 8.36
C LEU A 326 13.39 3.36 9.79
N ARG A 327 12.71 4.04 10.72
CA ARG A 327 13.09 4.05 12.14
C ARG A 327 12.94 2.71 12.84
N GLN A 328 12.20 1.76 12.25
CA GLN A 328 12.13 0.39 12.76
C GLN A 328 13.36 -0.43 12.40
N LEU A 329 14.14 0.00 11.40
CA LEU A 329 15.44 -0.60 11.10
C LEU A 329 16.41 -0.37 12.26
N GLY A 330 17.34 -1.30 12.45
CA GLY A 330 18.42 -1.10 13.42
C GLY A 330 19.25 0.14 13.09
N THR A 331 19.70 0.84 14.12
CA THR A 331 20.75 1.87 13.98
C THR A 331 22.06 1.24 14.42
N GLY A 332 23.04 1.16 13.51
CA GLY A 332 24.35 0.62 13.84
C GLY A 332 25.03 -0.15 12.72
N ARG A 333 26.33 -0.37 12.94
CA ARG A 333 27.30 -0.98 12.03
C ARG A 333 26.68 -2.15 11.26
N ALA A 334 26.64 -2.05 9.93
CA ALA A 334 26.31 -3.17 9.07
C ALA A 334 27.18 -4.36 9.50
N ALA A 335 26.58 -5.38 10.10
CA ALA A 335 27.20 -6.69 10.13
C ALA A 335 27.32 -7.06 8.66
N THR A 336 28.54 -6.94 8.14
CA THR A 336 28.92 -7.32 6.78
C THR A 336 28.29 -8.67 6.50
N ALA A 337 27.21 -8.68 5.73
CA ALA A 337 26.58 -9.90 5.25
C ALA A 337 27.62 -10.58 4.36
N GLY A 338 28.32 -11.55 4.95
CA GLY A 338 29.05 -12.61 4.26
C GLY A 338 29.97 -12.18 3.12
N ARG A 339 31.11 -11.58 3.44
CA ARG A 339 32.37 -11.96 2.76
C ARG A 339 32.73 -13.37 3.23
N ALA A 340 31.94 -14.37 2.85
CA ALA A 340 32.17 -15.77 3.21
C ALA A 340 31.45 -16.74 2.25
N ALA A 341 31.84 -16.72 0.98
CA ALA A 341 32.06 -17.95 0.24
C ALA A 341 33.04 -17.64 -0.90
N ARG A 342 34.04 -18.50 -1.02
CA ARG A 342 35.12 -18.46 -2.01
C ARG A 342 34.62 -18.74 -3.42
#